data_AF-A0A1G9K5W2-F1
#
_entry.id   AF-A0A1G9K5W2-F1
#
_cell.length_a   1.000
_cell.length_b   1.000
_cell.length_c   1.000
_cell.angle_alpha   90.00
_cell.angle_beta   90.00
_cell.angle_gamma   90.00
#
_symmetry.space_group_name_H-M   'P 1'
#
loop_
_entity.id
_entity.type
_entity.pdbx_description
1 polymer ?
#
loop_
_entity_poly.entity_id
_entity_poly.type
_entity_poly.pdbx_seq_one_letter_code
_entity_poly.pdbx_strand_id
1 'polypeptide(L)'
;MLKTYPAIFHKEEGGSFWVEFPGFGGGTEGKDIEEAMKNAREMLESSLAAYLDEGLALPKVIDMSELKVDDGFITLIQADPSPYLKKTKAIRKNVTVPEWLVRLADREQVNYSEVLTKALEKKLQL
;
A
#
# COMPACT_ATOMS: atom_id res chain seq x y z
N MET A 1 0.98 9.84 -2.59
CA MET A 1 -0.24 10.65 -2.38
C MET A 1 -0.57 10.53 -0.91
N LEU A 2 -0.50 11.61 -0.15
CA LEU A 2 -0.81 11.53 1.29
C LEU A 2 -2.32 11.36 1.50
N LYS A 3 -2.69 10.43 2.38
CA LYS A 3 -4.06 10.18 2.84
C LYS A 3 -4.08 10.14 4.34
N THR A 4 -5.16 10.64 4.93
CA THR A 4 -5.35 10.72 6.37
C THR A 4 -6.69 10.08 6.72
N TYR A 5 -6.66 9.13 7.65
CA TYR A 5 -7.84 8.42 8.14
C TYR A 5 -7.84 8.41 9.67
N PRO A 6 -9.03 8.48 10.30
CA PRO A 6 -9.15 8.24 11.74
C PRO A 6 -8.82 6.78 12.04
N ALA A 7 -8.08 6.56 13.12
CA ALA A 7 -7.85 5.26 13.69
C ALA A 7 -8.32 5.26 15.15
N ILE A 8 -8.90 4.15 15.57
CA ILE A 8 -9.34 3.93 16.95
C ILE A 8 -8.28 3.07 17.62
N PHE A 9 -7.69 3.58 18.70
CA PHE A 9 -6.74 2.86 19.53
C PHE A 9 -7.48 2.40 20.78
N HIS A 10 -7.70 1.10 20.90
CA HIS A 10 -8.22 0.43 22.08
C HIS A 10 -7.06 0.07 22.99
N LYS A 11 -7.14 0.52 24.25
CA LYS A 11 -6.13 0.25 25.25
C LYS A 11 -6.47 -1.06 25.96
N GLU A 12 -5.53 -1.99 25.92
CA GLU A 12 -5.70 -3.30 26.54
C GLU A 12 -4.99 -3.38 27.91
N GLU A 13 -5.28 -4.46 28.64
CA GLU A 13 -4.58 -4.77 29.89
C GLU A 13 -3.09 -5.00 29.64
N GLY A 14 -2.24 -4.42 30.48
CA GLY A 14 -0.78 -4.50 30.32
C GLY A 14 -0.16 -3.40 29.45
N GLY A 15 -0.97 -2.50 28.89
CA GLY A 15 -0.49 -1.30 28.19
C GLY A 15 -0.28 -1.47 26.68
N SER A 16 -0.66 -2.62 26.12
CA SER A 16 -0.77 -2.82 24.67
C SER A 16 -1.96 -2.07 24.10
N PHE A 17 -1.94 -1.94 22.77
CA PHE A 17 -3.01 -1.33 22.01
C PHE A 17 -3.42 -2.23 20.85
N TRP A 18 -4.72 -2.39 20.67
CA TRP A 18 -5.31 -2.84 19.42
C TRP A 18 -5.82 -1.63 18.64
N VAL A 19 -5.56 -1.61 17.34
CA VAL A 19 -5.81 -0.45 16.48
C VAL A 19 -6.61 -0.86 15.26
N GLU A 20 -7.68 -0.14 14.99
CA GLU A 20 -8.51 -0.33 13.80
C GLU A 20 -8.76 0.98 13.05
N PHE A 21 -9.05 0.87 11.75
CA PHE A 21 -9.41 1.98 10.89
C PHE A 21 -10.85 1.82 10.43
N PRO A 22 -11.79 2.64 10.91
CA PRO A 22 -13.17 2.59 10.46
C PRO A 22 -13.28 2.69 8.93
N GLY A 23 -13.90 1.69 8.31
CA GLY A 23 -14.05 1.58 6.86
C GLY A 23 -12.96 0.75 6.16
N PHE A 24 -11.88 0.38 6.85
CA PHE A 24 -10.96 -0.66 6.41
C PHE A 24 -11.22 -1.96 7.17
N GLY A 25 -11.07 -3.11 6.50
CA GLY A 25 -11.20 -4.40 7.16
C GLY A 25 -9.91 -4.77 7.90
N GLY A 26 -10.05 -5.28 9.13
CA GLY A 26 -8.94 -5.74 9.96
C GLY A 26 -8.40 -4.69 10.93
N GLY A 27 -7.31 -5.03 11.62
CA GLY A 27 -6.66 -4.19 12.61
C GLY A 27 -5.23 -4.64 12.85
N THR A 28 -4.49 -3.85 13.62
CA THR A 28 -3.11 -4.15 14.03
C THR A 28 -2.97 -3.96 15.54
N GLU A 29 -1.88 -4.43 16.10
CA GLU A 29 -1.59 -4.28 17.53
C GLU A 29 -0.20 -3.68 17.76
N GLY A 30 0.07 -3.22 18.98
CA GLY A 30 1.40 -2.81 19.43
C GLY A 30 1.51 -2.93 20.94
N LYS A 31 2.70 -3.25 21.45
CA LYS A 31 2.94 -3.46 22.89
C LYS A 31 2.95 -2.15 23.68
N ASP A 32 3.19 -1.05 22.99
CA ASP A 32 3.13 0.31 23.50
C ASP A 32 2.61 1.26 22.42
N ILE A 33 2.51 2.54 22.77
CA ILE A 33 1.98 3.57 21.86
C ILE A 33 2.87 3.80 20.64
N GLU A 34 4.19 3.66 20.75
CA GLU A 34 5.11 3.92 19.63
C GLU A 34 5.01 2.80 18.59
N GLU A 35 5.00 1.55 19.05
CA GLU A 35 4.81 0.38 18.21
C GLU A 35 3.42 0.38 17.57
N ALA A 36 2.37 0.69 18.34
CA ALA A 36 1.00 0.75 17.82
C ALA A 36 0.85 1.84 16.74
N MET A 37 1.42 3.03 16.94
CA MET A 37 1.40 4.12 15.95
C MET A 37 2.15 3.75 14.68
N LYS A 38 3.32 3.12 14.81
CA LYS A 38 4.10 2.63 13.67
C LYS A 38 3.30 1.59 12.88
N ASN A 39 2.79 0.57 13.56
CA ASN A 39 2.08 -0.53 12.92
C ASN A 39 0.77 -0.04 12.28
N ALA A 40 0.05 0.89 12.91
CA ALA A 40 -1.16 1.51 12.35
C ALA A 40 -0.85 2.24 11.04
N ARG A 41 0.26 2.98 10.98
CA ARG A 41 0.70 3.64 9.75
C ARG A 41 1.01 2.63 8.65
N GLU A 42 1.79 1.59 8.95
CA GLU A 42 2.17 0.55 7.99
C GLU A 42 0.94 -0.20 7.46
N MET A 43 -0.01 -0.53 8.34
CA MET A 43 -1.29 -1.13 7.97
C MET A 43 -2.07 -0.23 7.01
N LEU A 44 -2.18 1.07 7.30
CA LEU A 44 -2.90 2.01 6.45
C LEU A 44 -2.20 2.18 5.09
N GLU A 45 -0.87 2.28 5.05
CA GLU A 45 -0.10 2.36 3.81
C GLU A 45 -0.33 1.12 2.93
N SER A 46 -0.27 -0.08 3.53
CA SER A 46 -0.51 -1.36 2.85
C SER A 46 -1.95 -1.48 2.33
N SER A 47 -2.94 -1.15 3.17
CA SER A 47 -4.35 -1.24 2.82
C SER A 47 -4.70 -0.27 1.69
N LEU A 48 -4.24 0.98 1.77
CA LEU A 48 -4.44 1.97 0.71
C LEU A 48 -3.81 1.52 -0.61
N ALA A 49 -2.62 0.91 -0.56
CA ALA A 49 -1.99 0.39 -1.77
C ALA A 49 -2.76 -0.79 -2.38
N ALA A 50 -3.24 -1.74 -1.58
CA ALA A 50 -4.05 -2.85 -2.05
C ALA A 50 -5.31 -2.38 -2.77
N TYR A 51 -6.06 -1.44 -2.16
CA TYR A 51 -7.26 -0.88 -2.79
C TYR A 51 -6.95 -0.20 -4.13
N LEU A 52 -5.88 0.58 -4.18
CA LEU A 52 -5.48 1.30 -5.39
C LEU A 52 -4.98 0.35 -6.48
N ASP A 53 -4.24 -0.70 -6.12
CA ASP A 53 -3.74 -1.71 -7.06
C ASP A 53 -4.89 -2.56 -7.64
N GLU A 54 -5.92 -2.85 -6.84
CA GLU A 54 -7.13 -3.57 -7.28
C GLU A 54 -8.16 -2.67 -7.98
N GLY A 55 -7.91 -1.36 -8.08
CA GLY A 55 -8.83 -0.39 -8.66
C GLY A 55 -10.12 -0.20 -7.85
N LEU A 56 -10.10 -0.54 -6.57
CA LEU A 56 -11.22 -0.39 -5.65
C LEU A 56 -11.36 1.07 -5.18
N ALA A 57 -12.59 1.48 -4.90
CA ALA A 57 -12.84 2.78 -4.30
C ALA A 57 -12.32 2.81 -2.86
N LEU A 58 -11.50 3.80 -2.53
CA LEU A 58 -11.03 4.01 -1.16
C LEU A 58 -12.22 4.24 -0.22
N PRO A 59 -12.19 3.71 1.02
CA PRO A 59 -13.21 3.98 2.02
C PRO A 59 -13.39 5.48 2.24
N LYS A 60 -14.63 5.92 2.50
CA LYS A 60 -14.91 7.30 2.88
C LYS A 60 -14.33 7.56 4.27
N VAL A 61 -13.68 8.72 4.42
CA VAL A 61 -13.23 9.18 5.73
C VAL A 61 -14.45 9.46 6.59
N ILE A 62 -14.53 8.80 7.76
CA ILE A 62 -15.57 9.04 8.75
C ILE A 62 -15.16 10.25 9.59
N ASP A 63 -16.12 11.11 9.96
CA ASP A 63 -15.86 12.25 10.83
C ASP A 63 -15.54 11.74 12.25
N MET A 64 -14.47 12.27 12.87
CA MET A 64 -14.09 11.86 14.23
C MET A 64 -15.18 12.14 15.27
N SER A 65 -16.05 13.13 15.03
CA SER A 65 -17.18 13.45 15.91
C SER A 65 -18.27 12.37 15.91
N GLU A 66 -18.31 11.53 14.89
CA GLU A 66 -19.23 10.40 14.78
C GLU A 66 -18.68 9.13 15.44
N LEU A 67 -17.37 9.09 15.70
CA LEU A 67 -16.68 7.96 16.31
C LEU A 67 -16.75 8.04 17.83
N LYS A 68 -16.99 6.89 18.47
CA LYS A 68 -16.98 6.74 19.93
C LYS A 68 -16.05 5.59 20.31
N VAL A 69 -15.23 5.81 21.33
CA VAL A 69 -14.38 4.79 21.94
C VAL A 69 -14.51 4.92 23.44
N ASP A 70 -14.77 3.80 24.11
CA ASP A 70 -14.94 3.78 25.57
C ASP A 70 -13.62 3.49 26.29
N ASP A 71 -12.73 2.72 25.65
CA ASP A 71 -11.53 2.12 26.24
C ASP A 71 -10.23 2.56 25.54
N GLY A 72 -10.14 3.83 25.14
CA GLY A 72 -8.95 4.30 24.43
C GLY A 72 -9.05 5.71 23.87
N PHE A 73 -8.52 5.93 22.67
CA PHE A 73 -8.56 7.23 22.02
C PHE A 73 -8.62 7.12 20.50
N ILE A 74 -9.10 8.19 19.87
CA ILE A 74 -9.17 8.33 18.42
C ILE A 74 -8.10 9.33 18.00
N THR A 75 -7.37 9.03 16.93
CA THR A 75 -6.39 9.94 16.34
C THR A 75 -6.39 9.83 14.83
N LEU A 76 -5.76 10.78 14.16
CA LEU A 76 -5.58 10.77 12.71
C LEU A 76 -4.21 10.18 12.37
N ILE A 77 -4.20 9.19 11.49
CA ILE A 77 -2.98 8.62 10.92
C ILE A 77 -2.88 9.06 9.47
N GLN A 78 -1.74 9.67 9.13
CA GLN A 78 -1.39 10.01 7.77
C GLN A 78 -0.44 8.96 7.19
N ALA A 79 -0.75 8.49 5.99
CA ALA A 79 -0.03 7.46 5.27
C ALA A 79 0.25 7.89 3.83
N ASP A 80 1.40 7.45 3.30
CA ASP A 80 1.68 7.52 1.86
C ASP A 80 1.76 6.10 1.28
N PRO A 81 0.75 5.64 0.51
CA PRO A 81 0.79 4.33 -0.13
C PRO A 81 1.75 4.26 -1.32
N SER A 82 2.33 5.39 -1.76
CA SER A 82 3.21 5.43 -2.95
C SER A 82 4.34 4.38 -2.96
N PRO A 83 4.99 4.03 -1.84
CA PRO A 83 5.99 2.97 -1.80
C PRO A 83 5.42 1.56 -2.02
N TYR A 84 4.15 1.34 -1.68
CA TYR A 84 3.50 0.02 -1.67
C TYR A 84 2.64 -0.25 -2.90
N LEU A 85 2.26 0.78 -3.67
CA LEU A 85 1.62 0.60 -4.96
C LEU A 85 2.51 -0.26 -5.87
N LYS A 86 1.97 -1.35 -6.42
CA LYS A 86 2.60 -2.10 -7.51
C LYS A 86 2.74 -1.17 -8.71
N LYS A 87 3.88 -0.46 -8.72
CA LYS A 87 4.31 0.63 -9.59
C LYS A 87 3.54 0.72 -10.92
N THR A 88 2.46 1.50 -10.92
CA THR A 88 1.78 1.97 -12.14
C THR A 88 2.63 2.94 -12.97
N LYS A 89 3.73 3.47 -12.40
CA LYS A 89 4.63 4.36 -13.13
C LYS A 89 5.63 3.56 -13.97
N ALA A 90 5.37 3.47 -15.27
CA ALA A 90 6.36 3.02 -16.23
C ALA A 90 7.59 3.96 -16.20
N ILE A 91 8.76 3.42 -15.89
CA ILE A 91 10.03 4.15 -15.93
C ILE A 91 10.76 3.74 -17.21
N ARG A 92 11.06 4.72 -18.08
CA ARG A 92 11.85 4.47 -19.29
C ARG A 92 13.25 3.95 -18.91
N LYS A 93 13.64 2.84 -19.53
CA LYS A 93 14.98 2.27 -19.42
C LYS A 93 15.58 2.13 -20.82
N ASN A 94 16.87 2.46 -20.94
CA ASN A 94 17.65 2.18 -22.14
C ASN A 94 18.42 0.88 -21.90
N VAL A 95 18.33 -0.05 -22.84
CA VAL A 95 18.96 -1.38 -22.75
C VAL A 95 19.75 -1.65 -24.03
N THR A 96 20.79 -2.46 -23.91
CA THR A 96 21.60 -2.92 -25.06
C THR A 96 21.28 -4.38 -25.32
N VAL A 97 20.88 -4.70 -26.56
CA VAL A 97 20.54 -6.05 -27.01
C VAL A 97 21.15 -6.31 -28.39
N PRO A 98 21.40 -7.57 -28.78
CA PRO A 98 21.95 -7.89 -30.10
C PRO A 98 21.04 -7.41 -31.24
N GLU A 99 21.65 -6.89 -32.32
CA GLU A 99 20.92 -6.34 -33.46
C GLU A 99 19.97 -7.35 -34.13
N TRP A 100 20.41 -8.61 -34.29
CA TRP A 100 19.58 -9.66 -34.90
C TRP A 100 18.28 -9.90 -34.12
N LEU A 101 18.32 -9.73 -32.80
CA LEU A 101 17.18 -9.92 -31.92
C LEU A 101 16.19 -8.77 -32.03
N VAL A 102 16.68 -7.53 -32.14
CA VAL A 102 15.85 -6.33 -32.39
C VAL A 102 15.12 -6.47 -33.73
N ARG A 103 15.85 -6.81 -34.80
CA ARG A 103 15.26 -6.99 -36.13
C ARG A 103 14.15 -8.05 -36.14
N LEU A 104 14.36 -9.16 -35.43
CA LEU A 104 13.36 -10.21 -35.31
C LEU A 104 12.15 -9.74 -34.51
N ALA A 105 12.37 -9.12 -33.34
CA ALA A 105 11.30 -8.60 -32.48
C ALA A 105 10.46 -7.51 -33.17
N ASP A 106 11.08 -6.62 -33.95
CA ASP A 106 10.38 -5.59 -34.72
C ASP A 106 9.49 -6.20 -35.82
N ARG A 107 10.00 -7.23 -36.52
CA ARG A 107 9.22 -7.95 -37.56
C ARG A 107 7.99 -8.62 -36.98
N GLU A 108 8.13 -9.21 -35.80
CA GLU A 108 7.04 -9.87 -35.07
C GLU A 108 6.20 -8.89 -34.24
N GLN A 109 6.44 -7.58 -34.33
CA GLN A 109 5.74 -6.52 -33.59
C GLN A 109 5.70 -6.73 -32.07
N VAL A 110 6.81 -7.19 -31.51
CA VAL A 110 6.94 -7.49 -30.08
C VAL A 110 6.87 -6.22 -29.24
N ASN A 111 6.07 -6.26 -28.16
CA ASN A 111 6.06 -5.21 -27.15
C ASN A 111 7.27 -5.35 -26.20
N TYR A 112 8.32 -4.58 -26.46
CA TYR A 112 9.55 -4.60 -25.66
C TYR A 112 9.33 -4.30 -24.17
N SER A 113 8.43 -3.36 -23.86
CA SER A 113 8.15 -3.00 -22.46
C SER A 113 7.51 -4.17 -21.72
N GLU A 114 6.54 -4.85 -22.35
CA GLU A 114 5.89 -6.01 -21.77
C GLU A 114 6.84 -7.19 -21.59
N VAL A 115 7.65 -7.50 -22.61
CA VAL A 115 8.64 -8.60 -22.54
C VAL A 115 9.66 -8.34 -21.44
N LEU A 116 10.16 -7.11 -21.32
CA LEU A 116 11.11 -6.75 -20.27
C LEU A 116 10.47 -6.87 -18.89
N THR A 117 9.24 -6.40 -18.71
CA THR A 117 8.48 -6.53 -17.45
C THR A 117 8.34 -8.00 -17.05
N LYS A 118 7.80 -8.85 -17.94
CA LYS A 118 7.62 -10.29 -17.69
C LYS A 118 8.94 -11.00 -17.37
N ALA A 119 10.01 -10.66 -18.08
CA ALA A 119 11.33 -11.23 -17.83
C ALA A 119 11.87 -10.84 -16.45
N LEU A 120 11.64 -9.60 -16.01
CA LEU A 120 12.03 -9.12 -14.68
C LEU A 120 11.18 -9.77 -13.57
N GLU A 121 9.86 -9.83 -13.72
CA GLU A 121 8.96 -10.51 -12.77
C GLU A 121 9.39 -11.97 -12.56
N LYS A 122 9.58 -12.71 -13.66
CA LYS A 122 10.06 -14.09 -13.62
C LYS A 122 11.42 -14.23 -12.94
N LYS A 123 12.35 -13.29 -13.17
CA LYS A 123 13.70 -13.34 -12.59
C LYS A 123 13.69 -13.00 -11.09
N LEU A 124 12.77 -12.14 -10.67
CA LEU A 124 12.64 -11.66 -9.29
C LEU A 124 11.65 -12.48 -8.46
N GLN A 125 11.00 -13.50 -9.04
CA GLN A 125 9.98 -14.33 -8.39
C GLN A 125 8.78 -13.53 -7.88
N LEU A 126 8.33 -12.58 -8.71
CA LEU A 126 7.14 -11.76 -8.49
C LEU A 126 5.93 -12.31 -9.26
#